data_AF-A0A151SH98-F1
#
_entry.id   AF-A0A151SH98-F1
#
_cell.length_a   1.000
_cell.length_b   1.000
_cell.length_c   1.000
_cell.angle_alpha   90.00
_cell.angle_beta   90.00
_cell.angle_gamma   90.00
#
_symmetry.space_group_name_H-M   'P 1'
#
loop_
_entity.id
_entity.type
_entity.pdbx_description
1 polymer ?
#
loop_
_entity_poly.entity_id
_entity_poly.type
_entity_poly.pdbx_seq_one_letter_code
_entity_poly.pdbx_strand_id
1 'polypeptide(L)'
;MNMKAVVLAVATILVASQCHGSEYEFYPLELRSDGLTVHYPPEVWCPSWRLAAEAHNYINWKTVPQKCAEYVESYIQGDQYDSDSKYVNQQAYFFAKSIKRNENDVFIFSVDGTVLSNVPYYSKHGYGVNPYNATVYDAWVLKGEAPALAQTLKNYNNLLSLGFKIVFLTGRTVDKKAVTEANLKEAGFHTWEKLILKDPIAYNGQNAASYKAAERKKLTKEGWRIVGNIGDQWSDITGRNVGLRTFKLPNPMYFIA
;
A
#
# COMPACT_ATOMS: atom_id res chain seq x y z
N MET A 1 61.58 57.93 -24.79
CA MET A 1 62.11 57.83 -23.42
C MET A 1 61.31 58.77 -22.54
N ASN A 2 60.96 58.33 -21.33
CA ASN A 2 60.24 59.01 -20.25
C ASN A 2 58.70 58.90 -20.23
N MET A 3 58.27 57.74 -19.73
CA MET A 3 56.93 57.47 -19.21
C MET A 3 56.82 58.09 -17.80
N LYS A 4 55.93 59.06 -17.60
CA LYS A 4 55.56 59.56 -16.27
C LYS A 4 54.43 58.69 -15.73
N ALA A 5 54.64 58.16 -14.53
CA ALA A 5 53.62 57.48 -13.74
C ALA A 5 52.52 58.47 -13.33
N VAL A 6 51.27 58.06 -13.46
CA VAL A 6 50.15 58.66 -12.72
C VAL A 6 49.41 57.51 -12.06
N VAL A 7 49.50 57.48 -10.74
CA VAL A 7 48.70 56.64 -9.85
C VAL A 7 47.31 57.26 -9.78
N LEU A 8 46.28 56.49 -10.13
CA LEU A 8 44.90 56.85 -9.83
C LEU A 8 44.31 55.78 -8.92
N ALA A 9 43.93 56.18 -7.72
CA ALA A 9 43.24 55.34 -6.75
C ALA A 9 41.83 55.87 -6.50
N VAL A 10 40.93 54.91 -6.24
CA VAL A 10 39.65 55.01 -5.52
C VAL A 10 38.42 55.42 -6.33
N ALA A 11 37.51 54.46 -6.55
CA ALA A 11 36.28 54.30 -5.73
C ALA A 11 35.35 53.25 -6.39
N THR A 12 35.42 51.99 -5.98
CA THR A 12 34.37 51.01 -6.29
C THR A 12 33.16 51.29 -5.41
N ILE A 13 32.10 51.85 -6.00
CA ILE A 13 30.78 51.94 -5.39
C ILE A 13 30.20 50.52 -5.36
N LEU A 14 30.20 49.88 -4.19
CA LEU A 14 29.38 48.71 -3.91
C LEU A 14 27.93 49.18 -3.83
N VAL A 15 27.20 49.09 -4.94
CA VAL A 15 25.74 49.15 -4.90
C VAL A 15 25.28 47.83 -4.28
N ALA A 16 25.06 47.84 -2.96
CA ALA A 16 24.30 46.81 -2.30
C ALA A 16 22.87 46.90 -2.88
N SER A 17 22.56 46.04 -3.85
CA SER A 17 21.17 45.78 -4.22
C SER A 17 20.50 45.23 -2.97
N GLN A 18 19.69 46.04 -2.31
CA GLN A 18 18.66 45.54 -1.42
C GLN A 18 17.80 44.61 -2.28
N CYS A 19 18.04 43.30 -2.19
CA CYS A 19 17.02 42.34 -2.54
C CYS A 19 15.86 42.65 -1.60
N HIS A 20 14.89 43.41 -2.08
CA HIS A 20 13.55 43.37 -1.52
C HIS A 20 13.10 41.92 -1.64
N GLY A 21 13.30 41.19 -0.54
CA GLY A 21 12.58 39.96 -0.31
C GLY A 21 11.12 40.34 -0.45
N SER A 22 10.50 39.85 -1.52
CA SER A 22 9.06 39.78 -1.59
C SER A 22 8.64 38.99 -0.35
N GLU A 23 8.17 39.69 0.68
CA GLU A 23 7.34 39.11 1.72
C GLU A 23 6.11 38.58 0.99
N TYR A 24 6.21 37.35 0.49
CA TYR A 24 5.04 36.58 0.17
C TYR A 24 4.35 36.33 1.51
N GLU A 25 3.32 37.11 1.80
CA GLU A 25 2.28 36.68 2.73
C GLU A 25 1.77 35.33 2.22
N PHE A 26 2.28 34.27 2.83
CA PHE A 26 1.66 32.96 2.76
C PHE A 26 0.32 33.12 3.46
N TYR A 27 -0.76 33.34 2.73
CA TYR A 27 -2.10 33.27 3.29
C TYR A 27 -2.28 31.82 3.77
N PRO A 28 -2.26 31.56 5.11
CA PRO A 28 -2.51 30.23 5.61
C PRO A 28 -3.93 29.88 5.18
N LEU A 29 -4.13 28.64 4.70
CA LEU A 29 -5.44 28.05 4.40
C LEU A 29 -6.53 28.75 5.23
N GLU A 30 -7.37 29.57 4.60
CA GLU A 30 -8.61 30.03 5.23
C GLU A 30 -9.41 28.75 5.50
N LEU A 31 -9.23 28.20 6.70
CA LEU A 31 -10.02 27.10 7.20
C LEU A 31 -11.42 27.66 7.35
N ARG A 32 -12.23 27.52 6.30
CA ARG A 32 -13.65 27.81 6.36
C ARG A 32 -14.20 27.03 7.54
N SER A 33 -14.64 27.75 8.58
CA SER A 33 -15.25 27.15 9.77
C SER A 33 -16.71 26.79 9.51
N ASP A 34 -16.99 26.33 8.30
CA ASP A 34 -18.30 25.84 7.94
C ASP A 34 -18.47 24.51 8.70
N GLY A 35 -19.53 24.40 9.49
CA GLY A 35 -19.74 23.27 10.40
C GLY A 35 -19.78 21.91 9.69
N LEU A 36 -20.08 20.84 10.43
CA LEU A 36 -20.14 19.44 9.96
C LEU A 36 -21.12 19.17 8.78
N THR A 37 -21.80 20.19 8.26
CA THR A 37 -22.88 20.14 7.27
C THR A 37 -22.48 20.61 5.86
N VAL A 38 -21.20 20.92 5.60
CA VAL A 38 -20.78 21.24 4.22
C VAL A 38 -20.88 20.02 3.32
N HIS A 39 -21.70 20.15 2.28
CA HIS A 39 -21.79 19.15 1.21
C HIS A 39 -20.81 19.50 0.09
N TYR A 40 -19.67 18.80 0.08
CA TYR A 40 -18.76 18.81 -1.06
C TYR A 40 -19.29 17.95 -2.20
N PRO A 41 -19.07 18.36 -3.46
CA PRO A 41 -19.44 17.54 -4.60
C PRO A 41 -18.54 16.28 -4.69
N PRO A 42 -18.97 15.20 -5.37
CA PRO A 42 -18.26 13.91 -5.38
C PRO A 42 -16.78 14.00 -5.76
N GLU A 43 -16.40 14.85 -6.71
CA GLU A 43 -15.03 15.05 -7.18
C GLU A 43 -14.08 15.58 -6.10
N VAL A 44 -14.60 16.25 -5.06
CA VAL A 44 -13.83 16.70 -3.88
C VAL A 44 -13.99 15.72 -2.72
N TRP A 45 -15.21 15.23 -2.51
CA TRP A 45 -15.53 14.39 -1.37
C TRP A 45 -14.95 12.98 -1.49
N CYS A 46 -15.03 12.34 -2.66
CA CYS A 46 -14.60 10.96 -2.84
C CYS A 46 -13.07 10.76 -2.67
N PRO A 47 -12.20 11.69 -3.12
CA PRO A 47 -10.80 11.70 -2.72
C PRO A 47 -10.59 11.80 -1.21
N SER A 48 -11.34 12.67 -0.55
CA SER A 48 -11.26 12.85 0.92
C SER A 48 -11.70 11.58 1.66
N TRP A 49 -12.77 10.93 1.19
CA TRP A 49 -13.23 9.65 1.70
C TRP A 49 -12.18 8.54 1.50
N ARG A 50 -11.60 8.42 0.29
CA ARG A 50 -10.52 7.45 0.02
C ARG A 50 -9.34 7.68 0.96
N LEU A 51 -8.89 8.92 1.10
CA LEU A 51 -7.82 9.29 2.03
C LEU A 51 -8.16 8.85 3.47
N ALA A 52 -9.38 9.13 3.94
CA ALA A 52 -9.80 8.73 5.28
C ALA A 52 -9.85 7.20 5.46
N ALA A 53 -10.30 6.45 4.44
CA ALA A 53 -10.30 4.99 4.46
C ALA A 53 -8.87 4.43 4.46
N GLU A 54 -8.00 4.92 3.59
CA GLU A 54 -6.60 4.50 3.48
C GLU A 54 -5.78 4.84 4.73
N ALA A 55 -6.05 5.99 5.36
CA ALA A 55 -5.39 6.44 6.58
C ALA A 55 -5.93 5.78 7.86
N HIS A 56 -6.89 4.84 7.75
CA HIS A 56 -7.57 4.22 8.90
C HIS A 56 -8.37 5.18 9.78
N ASN A 57 -8.75 6.35 9.26
CA ASN A 57 -9.62 7.31 9.96
C ASN A 57 -11.10 6.95 9.81
N TYR A 58 -11.47 6.28 8.71
CA TYR A 58 -12.80 5.75 8.47
C TYR A 58 -12.74 4.22 8.41
N ILE A 59 -13.25 3.56 9.45
CA ILE A 59 -13.14 2.11 9.66
C ILE A 59 -14.50 1.41 9.65
N ASN A 60 -14.51 0.10 9.43
CA ASN A 60 -15.70 -0.75 9.47
C ASN A 60 -16.81 -0.37 8.48
N TRP A 61 -16.48 0.39 7.43
CA TRP A 61 -17.40 0.69 6.34
C TRP A 61 -17.73 -0.58 5.55
N LYS A 62 -18.94 -0.63 5.00
CA LYS A 62 -19.51 -1.86 4.42
C LYS A 62 -19.39 -1.93 2.91
N THR A 63 -19.59 -0.78 2.26
CA THR A 63 -19.47 -0.63 0.82
C THR A 63 -18.89 0.74 0.51
N VAL A 64 -18.35 0.89 -0.70
CA VAL A 64 -18.04 2.19 -1.27
C VAL A 64 -19.33 3.02 -1.34
N PRO A 65 -19.32 4.29 -0.89
CA PRO A 65 -20.48 5.17 -1.03
C PRO A 65 -20.95 5.23 -2.49
N GLN A 66 -22.25 5.10 -2.73
CA GLN A 66 -22.82 5.06 -4.09
C GLN A 66 -22.34 6.24 -4.98
N LYS A 67 -22.25 7.44 -4.39
CA LYS A 67 -21.78 8.66 -5.09
C LYS A 67 -20.30 8.62 -5.50
N CYS A 68 -19.53 7.63 -5.05
CA CYS A 68 -18.11 7.46 -5.35
C CYS A 68 -17.83 6.28 -6.27
N ALA A 69 -18.86 5.64 -6.84
CA ALA A 69 -18.71 4.51 -7.75
C ALA A 69 -17.74 4.83 -8.91
N GLU A 70 -18.04 5.89 -9.67
CA GLU A 70 -17.24 6.32 -10.82
C GLU A 70 -15.83 6.75 -10.42
N TYR A 71 -15.70 7.41 -9.26
CA TYR A 71 -14.40 7.81 -8.73
C TYR A 71 -13.52 6.59 -8.39
N VAL A 72 -14.06 5.57 -7.71
CA VAL A 72 -13.29 4.38 -7.34
C VAL A 72 -12.91 3.58 -8.57
N GLU A 73 -13.82 3.42 -9.53
CA GLU A 73 -13.51 2.80 -10.82
C GLU A 73 -12.37 3.53 -11.53
N SER A 74 -12.49 4.87 -11.67
CA SER A 74 -11.47 5.71 -12.32
C SER A 74 -10.12 5.64 -11.61
N TYR A 75 -10.13 5.62 -10.27
CA TYR A 75 -8.92 5.48 -9.48
C TYR A 75 -8.24 4.12 -9.73
N ILE A 76 -8.99 3.01 -9.63
CA ILE A 76 -8.46 1.64 -9.77
C ILE A 76 -7.95 1.36 -11.19
N GLN A 77 -8.63 1.87 -12.22
CA GLN A 77 -8.22 1.69 -13.61
C GLN A 77 -7.15 2.69 -14.06
N GLY A 78 -6.99 3.81 -13.35
CA GLY A 78 -6.14 4.93 -13.74
C GLY A 78 -4.71 4.87 -13.19
N ASP A 79 -3.88 5.79 -13.69
CA ASP A 79 -2.46 5.90 -13.35
C ASP A 79 -2.21 6.16 -11.86
N GLN A 80 -3.16 6.74 -11.14
CA GLN A 80 -2.99 7.04 -9.72
C GLN A 80 -2.88 5.76 -8.88
N TYR A 81 -3.66 4.71 -9.15
CA TYR A 81 -3.54 3.45 -8.42
C TYR A 81 -2.21 2.74 -8.71
N ASP A 82 -1.74 2.77 -9.95
CA ASP A 82 -0.42 2.23 -10.31
C ASP A 82 0.71 3.02 -9.64
N SER A 83 0.63 4.36 -9.67
CA SER A 83 1.61 5.25 -9.03
C SER A 83 1.65 5.06 -7.52
N ASP A 84 0.51 5.04 -6.84
CA ASP A 84 0.41 4.79 -5.40
C ASP A 84 1.00 3.41 -5.05
N SER A 85 0.61 2.37 -5.80
CA SER A 85 1.11 1.00 -5.62
C SER A 85 2.62 0.88 -5.87
N LYS A 86 3.13 1.55 -6.90
CA LYS A 86 4.56 1.63 -7.23
C LYS A 86 5.33 2.28 -6.09
N TYR A 87 4.85 3.41 -5.59
CA TYR A 87 5.55 4.17 -4.56
C TYR A 87 5.69 3.35 -3.27
N VAL A 88 4.61 2.71 -2.81
CA VAL A 88 4.64 1.83 -1.63
C VAL A 88 5.65 0.69 -1.81
N ASN A 89 5.61 0.01 -2.96
CA ASN A 89 6.53 -1.08 -3.29
C ASN A 89 7.99 -0.61 -3.37
N GLN A 90 8.25 0.58 -3.91
CA GLN A 90 9.58 1.19 -3.93
C GLN A 90 10.10 1.49 -2.52
N GLN A 91 9.26 2.01 -1.63
CA GLN A 91 9.64 2.25 -0.24
C GLN A 91 9.99 0.95 0.49
N ALA A 92 9.27 -0.14 0.21
CA ALA A 92 9.60 -1.46 0.74
C ALA A 92 10.95 -1.97 0.23
N TYR A 93 11.21 -1.83 -1.07
CA TYR A 93 12.49 -2.19 -1.66
C TYR A 93 13.66 -1.37 -1.11
N PHE A 94 13.52 -0.04 -1.01
CA PHE A 94 14.59 0.81 -0.48
C PHE A 94 14.87 0.55 0.99
N PHE A 95 13.82 0.28 1.77
CA PHE A 95 14.00 -0.17 3.14
C PHE A 95 14.79 -1.50 3.20
N ALA A 96 14.43 -2.48 2.37
CA ALA A 96 15.13 -3.75 2.29
C ALA A 96 16.63 -3.59 1.96
N LYS A 97 16.99 -2.65 1.07
CA LYS A 97 18.39 -2.32 0.77
C LYS A 97 19.13 -1.63 1.91
N SER A 98 18.42 -0.88 2.75
CA SER A 98 19.03 -0.10 3.84
C SER A 98 19.39 -0.94 5.06
N ILE A 99 18.86 -2.17 5.18
CA ILE A 99 19.08 -3.03 6.34
C ILE A 99 20.12 -4.12 6.05
N LYS A 100 20.89 -4.48 7.08
CA LYS A 100 21.73 -5.69 7.04
C LYS A 100 20.83 -6.93 7.14
N ARG A 101 20.79 -7.71 6.06
CA ARG A 101 20.03 -8.96 5.97
C ARG A 101 20.65 -10.06 6.84
N ASN A 102 19.81 -10.79 7.55
CA ASN A 102 20.11 -12.07 8.20
C ASN A 102 19.48 -13.24 7.43
N GLU A 103 20.00 -14.46 7.60
CA GLU A 103 19.52 -15.66 6.87
C GLU A 103 18.07 -16.04 7.18
N ASN A 104 17.56 -15.64 8.33
CA ASN A 104 16.19 -15.86 8.80
C ASN A 104 15.28 -14.65 8.54
N ASP A 105 15.70 -13.68 7.72
CA ASP A 105 14.86 -12.53 7.39
C ASP A 105 13.78 -12.88 6.37
N VAL A 106 12.53 -12.56 6.71
CA VAL A 106 11.38 -12.75 5.83
C VAL A 106 10.64 -11.45 5.57
N PHE A 107 10.16 -11.30 4.33
CA PHE A 107 9.09 -10.38 3.97
C PHE A 107 7.78 -11.15 3.90
N ILE A 108 6.75 -10.59 4.54
CA ILE A 108 5.38 -11.11 4.46
C ILE A 108 4.61 -10.32 3.41
N PHE A 109 3.88 -11.03 2.56
CA PHE A 109 2.89 -10.45 1.66
C PHE A 109 1.50 -11.03 1.97
N SER A 110 0.50 -10.16 2.05
CA SER A 110 -0.90 -10.58 1.86
C SER A 110 -1.11 -11.07 0.42
N VAL A 111 -2.21 -11.77 0.14
CA VAL A 111 -2.47 -12.36 -1.18
C VAL A 111 -3.45 -11.53 -2.00
N ASP A 112 -4.74 -11.62 -1.69
CA ASP A 112 -5.80 -10.91 -2.41
C ASP A 112 -5.68 -9.40 -2.21
N GLY A 113 -5.65 -8.64 -3.31
CA GLY A 113 -5.47 -7.18 -3.28
C GLY A 113 -4.02 -6.74 -3.08
N THR A 114 -3.08 -7.67 -2.90
CA THR A 114 -1.65 -7.35 -2.65
C THR A 114 -0.72 -7.96 -3.69
N VAL A 115 -0.70 -9.30 -3.84
CA VAL A 115 0.09 -9.97 -4.90
C VAL A 115 -0.80 -10.45 -6.04
N LEU A 116 -2.03 -10.87 -5.75
CA LEU A 116 -3.06 -11.25 -6.72
C LEU A 116 -4.16 -10.19 -6.74
N SER A 117 -4.46 -9.66 -7.91
CA SER A 117 -5.48 -8.63 -8.12
C SER A 117 -6.88 -9.24 -8.14
N ASN A 118 -7.76 -8.70 -7.30
CA ASN A 118 -9.20 -8.98 -7.33
C ASN A 118 -10.00 -7.93 -8.13
N VAL A 119 -9.32 -7.01 -8.83
CA VAL A 119 -9.98 -6.04 -9.73
C VAL A 119 -10.85 -6.72 -10.80
N PRO A 120 -10.46 -7.86 -11.43
CA PRO A 120 -11.35 -8.55 -12.37
C PRO A 120 -12.67 -9.04 -11.75
N TYR A 121 -12.67 -9.35 -10.46
CA TYR A 121 -13.90 -9.63 -9.72
C TYR A 121 -14.69 -8.33 -9.48
N TYR A 122 -14.06 -7.34 -8.86
CA TYR A 122 -14.74 -6.11 -8.42
C TYR A 122 -15.25 -5.25 -9.57
N SER A 123 -14.61 -5.26 -10.74
CA SER A 123 -15.10 -4.60 -11.96
C SER A 123 -16.47 -5.11 -12.41
N LYS A 124 -16.80 -6.37 -12.14
CA LYS A 124 -18.12 -6.98 -12.44
C LYS A 124 -19.11 -6.82 -11.29
N HIS A 125 -18.68 -6.26 -10.16
CA HIS A 125 -19.45 -6.13 -8.93
C HIS A 125 -19.42 -4.69 -8.38
N GLY A 126 -19.29 -3.70 -9.26
CA GLY A 126 -19.45 -2.28 -8.93
C GLY A 126 -18.34 -1.71 -8.05
N TYR A 127 -17.11 -2.23 -8.15
CA TYR A 127 -15.92 -1.67 -7.47
C TYR A 127 -16.08 -1.49 -5.94
N GLY A 128 -16.88 -2.34 -5.30
CA GLY A 128 -17.11 -2.30 -3.85
C GLY A 128 -18.37 -1.56 -3.41
N VAL A 129 -19.14 -1.00 -4.35
CA VAL A 129 -20.44 -0.39 -4.08
C VAL A 129 -21.48 -1.44 -3.73
N ASN A 130 -21.42 -2.60 -4.38
CA ASN A 130 -22.31 -3.72 -4.09
C ASN A 130 -21.85 -4.46 -2.83
N PRO A 131 -22.80 -4.94 -1.99
CA PRO A 131 -22.46 -5.77 -0.83
C PRO A 131 -21.63 -7.01 -1.22
N TYR A 132 -20.64 -7.32 -0.37
CA TYR A 132 -19.80 -8.50 -0.56
C TYR A 132 -20.60 -9.80 -0.49
N ASN A 133 -20.41 -10.68 -1.48
CA ASN A 133 -20.99 -12.01 -1.52
C ASN A 133 -19.87 -13.06 -1.46
N ALA A 134 -19.73 -13.70 -0.29
CA ALA A 134 -18.68 -14.68 -0.05
C ALA A 134 -18.75 -15.89 -0.99
N THR A 135 -19.95 -16.39 -1.30
CA THR A 135 -20.13 -17.55 -2.18
C THR A 135 -19.67 -17.26 -3.60
N VAL A 136 -20.01 -16.08 -4.12
CA VAL A 136 -19.62 -15.67 -5.48
C VAL A 136 -18.13 -15.36 -5.55
N TYR A 137 -17.57 -14.73 -4.53
CA TYR A 137 -16.12 -14.50 -4.44
C TYR A 137 -15.33 -15.81 -4.34
N ASP A 138 -15.79 -16.75 -3.51
CA ASP A 138 -15.15 -18.06 -3.39
C ASP A 138 -15.17 -18.83 -4.71
N ALA A 139 -16.29 -18.81 -5.43
CA ALA A 139 -16.37 -19.40 -6.77
C ALA A 139 -15.41 -18.73 -7.77
N TRP A 140 -15.15 -17.44 -7.64
CA TRP A 140 -14.15 -16.74 -8.44
C TRP A 140 -12.72 -17.13 -8.07
N VAL A 141 -12.41 -17.23 -6.77
CA VAL A 141 -11.09 -17.70 -6.28
C VAL A 141 -10.78 -19.10 -6.77
N LEU A 142 -11.77 -19.99 -6.80
CA LEU A 142 -11.62 -21.38 -7.27
C LEU A 142 -11.27 -21.49 -8.76
N LYS A 143 -11.42 -20.43 -9.54
CA LYS A 143 -10.93 -20.41 -10.94
C LYS A 143 -9.41 -20.36 -11.01
N GLY A 144 -8.75 -19.73 -10.03
CA GLY A 144 -7.29 -19.62 -10.00
C GLY A 144 -6.69 -18.73 -11.08
N GLU A 145 -7.45 -17.73 -11.56
CA GLU A 145 -7.10 -16.88 -12.70
C GLU A 145 -6.80 -15.42 -12.29
N ALA A 146 -6.58 -15.14 -11.00
CA ALA A 146 -6.32 -13.78 -10.55
C ALA A 146 -4.96 -13.29 -11.08
N PRO A 147 -4.87 -12.16 -11.80
CA PRO A 147 -3.60 -11.69 -12.33
C PRO A 147 -2.72 -11.10 -11.23
N ALA A 148 -1.41 -11.00 -11.47
CA ALA A 148 -0.51 -10.31 -10.55
C ALA A 148 -0.79 -8.81 -10.47
N LEU A 149 -0.60 -8.22 -9.29
CA LEU A 149 -0.36 -6.78 -9.19
C LEU A 149 1.08 -6.48 -9.64
N ALA A 150 1.24 -5.85 -10.80
CA ALA A 150 2.51 -5.74 -11.50
C ALA A 150 3.62 -5.06 -10.65
N GLN A 151 3.29 -4.00 -9.90
CA GLN A 151 4.28 -3.31 -9.05
C GLN A 151 4.72 -4.19 -7.87
N THR A 152 3.81 -5.00 -7.32
CA THR A 152 4.13 -5.96 -6.25
C THR A 152 4.97 -7.11 -6.77
N LEU A 153 4.69 -7.65 -7.97
CA LEU A 153 5.50 -8.69 -8.60
C LEU A 153 6.94 -8.20 -8.85
N LYS A 154 7.12 -6.98 -9.34
CA LYS A 154 8.45 -6.36 -9.50
C LYS A 154 9.20 -6.28 -8.17
N ASN A 155 8.53 -5.81 -7.11
CA ASN A 155 9.15 -5.73 -5.79
C ASN A 155 9.48 -7.11 -5.19
N TYR A 156 8.59 -8.09 -5.36
CA TYR A 156 8.85 -9.48 -4.98
C TYR A 156 10.14 -10.00 -5.61
N ASN A 157 10.32 -9.85 -6.93
CA ASN A 157 11.54 -10.25 -7.63
C ASN A 157 12.77 -9.49 -7.12
N ASN A 158 12.63 -8.20 -6.84
CA ASN A 158 13.70 -7.39 -6.26
C ASN A 158 14.12 -7.89 -4.86
N LEU A 159 13.16 -8.23 -3.99
CA LEU A 159 13.44 -8.76 -2.65
C LEU A 159 14.13 -10.12 -2.72
N LEU A 160 13.71 -11.00 -3.64
CA LEU A 160 14.39 -12.26 -3.90
C LEU A 160 15.84 -12.03 -4.38
N SER A 161 16.07 -11.06 -5.27
CA SER A 161 17.42 -10.73 -5.75
C SER A 161 18.35 -10.21 -4.65
N LEU A 162 17.78 -9.60 -3.59
CA LEU A 162 18.50 -9.21 -2.37
C LEU A 162 18.66 -10.39 -1.39
N GLY A 163 18.10 -11.56 -1.72
CA GLY A 163 18.17 -12.78 -0.93
C GLY A 163 17.19 -12.81 0.25
N PHE A 164 16.18 -11.96 0.31
CA PHE A 164 15.13 -12.09 1.32
C PHE A 164 14.23 -13.28 1.01
N LYS A 165 13.76 -13.94 2.07
CA LYS A 165 12.78 -15.02 1.95
C LYS A 165 11.36 -14.46 1.99
N ILE A 166 10.45 -15.09 1.28
CA ILE A 166 9.08 -14.62 1.13
C ILE A 166 8.11 -15.55 1.85
N VAL A 167 7.19 -14.98 2.63
CA VAL A 167 6.05 -15.69 3.20
C VAL A 167 4.76 -15.06 2.72
N PHE A 168 3.85 -15.86 2.18
CA PHE A 168 2.49 -15.44 1.88
C PHE A 168 1.57 -15.74 3.05
N LEU A 169 0.79 -14.76 3.50
CA LEU A 169 -0.18 -14.89 4.60
C LEU A 169 -1.55 -14.37 4.16
N THR A 170 -2.47 -15.30 3.87
CA THR A 170 -3.76 -14.98 3.24
C THR A 170 -4.96 -15.28 4.14
N GLY A 171 -6.05 -14.55 3.91
CA GLY A 171 -7.37 -14.86 4.48
C GLY A 171 -8.08 -16.03 3.79
N ARG A 172 -7.60 -16.48 2.61
CA ARG A 172 -8.12 -17.68 1.95
C ARG A 172 -7.99 -18.88 2.87
N THR A 173 -8.97 -19.77 2.82
CA THR A 173 -9.04 -20.94 3.69
C THR A 173 -8.21 -22.10 3.15
N VAL A 174 -7.80 -23.02 4.04
CA VAL A 174 -6.90 -24.14 3.72
C VAL A 174 -7.39 -25.06 2.58
N ASP A 175 -8.70 -25.18 2.36
CA ASP A 175 -9.32 -25.87 1.21
C ASP A 175 -8.93 -25.26 -0.14
N LYS A 176 -8.51 -23.99 -0.17
CA LYS A 176 -8.11 -23.25 -1.38
C LYS A 176 -6.59 -23.27 -1.60
N LYS A 177 -5.84 -24.11 -0.87
CA LYS A 177 -4.38 -24.14 -0.94
C LYS A 177 -3.88 -24.43 -2.35
N ALA A 178 -4.31 -25.54 -2.95
CA ALA A 178 -3.84 -25.97 -4.27
C ALA A 178 -4.11 -24.94 -5.37
N VAL A 179 -5.33 -24.38 -5.41
CA VAL A 179 -5.69 -23.34 -6.39
C VAL A 179 -4.91 -22.04 -6.17
N THR A 180 -4.64 -21.69 -4.91
CA THR A 180 -3.85 -20.48 -4.59
C THR A 180 -2.39 -20.65 -5.01
N GLU A 181 -1.79 -21.82 -4.78
CA GLU A 181 -0.43 -22.12 -5.23
C GLU A 181 -0.30 -22.13 -6.76
N ALA A 182 -1.28 -22.73 -7.45
CA ALA A 182 -1.33 -22.72 -8.92
C ALA A 182 -1.46 -21.30 -9.47
N ASN A 183 -2.38 -20.50 -8.91
CA ASN A 183 -2.59 -19.13 -9.35
C ASN A 183 -1.36 -18.24 -9.07
N LEU A 184 -0.69 -18.37 -7.92
CA LEU A 184 0.55 -17.64 -7.63
C LEU A 184 1.63 -17.94 -8.66
N LYS A 185 1.82 -19.22 -9.02
CA LYS A 185 2.77 -19.63 -10.05
C LYS A 185 2.41 -19.06 -11.41
N GLU A 186 1.16 -19.17 -11.83
CA GLU A 186 0.69 -18.61 -13.10
C GLU A 186 0.89 -17.09 -13.17
N ALA A 187 0.70 -16.41 -12.05
CA ALA A 187 0.91 -14.97 -11.91
C ALA A 187 2.40 -14.56 -11.81
N GLY A 188 3.35 -15.50 -11.82
CA GLY A 188 4.80 -15.23 -11.83
C GLY A 188 5.49 -15.27 -10.46
N PHE A 189 4.79 -15.67 -9.40
CA PHE A 189 5.39 -15.91 -8.08
C PHE A 189 5.77 -17.38 -7.99
N HIS A 190 7.07 -17.70 -8.01
CA HIS A 190 7.53 -19.11 -8.10
C HIS A 190 8.30 -19.61 -6.87
N THR A 191 8.69 -18.71 -5.97
CA THR A 191 9.53 -19.03 -4.80
C THR A 191 8.98 -18.39 -3.54
N TRP A 192 8.75 -19.19 -2.51
CA TRP A 192 8.38 -18.74 -1.18
C TRP A 192 8.80 -19.78 -0.15
N GLU A 193 9.04 -19.32 1.07
CA GLU A 193 9.33 -20.16 2.23
C GLU A 193 8.06 -20.82 2.76
N LYS A 194 6.98 -20.03 2.89
CA LYS A 194 5.68 -20.50 3.38
C LYS A 194 4.51 -19.83 2.68
N LEU A 195 3.46 -20.61 2.44
CA LEU A 195 2.11 -20.13 2.15
C LEU A 195 1.22 -20.52 3.33
N ILE A 196 0.74 -19.52 4.07
CA ILE A 196 -0.09 -19.68 5.26
C ILE A 196 -1.52 -19.28 4.89
N LEU A 197 -2.43 -20.24 4.99
CA LEU A 197 -3.87 -20.06 4.77
C LEU A 197 -4.63 -20.14 6.10
N LYS A 198 -5.85 -19.60 6.12
CA LYS A 198 -6.70 -19.61 7.31
C LYS A 198 -7.30 -21.00 7.51
N ASP A 199 -7.03 -21.60 8.66
CA ASP A 199 -7.78 -22.78 9.11
C ASP A 199 -9.11 -22.29 9.72
N PRO A 200 -10.26 -22.61 9.11
CA PRO A 200 -11.55 -22.12 9.60
C PRO A 200 -11.96 -22.77 10.93
N ILE A 201 -11.43 -23.94 11.27
CA ILE A 201 -11.70 -24.63 12.54
C ILE A 201 -10.88 -23.97 13.64
N ALA A 202 -9.57 -23.83 13.44
CA ALA A 202 -8.68 -23.25 14.45
C ALA A 202 -8.94 -21.75 14.70
N TYR A 203 -9.42 -21.03 13.68
CA TYR A 203 -9.68 -19.58 13.73
C TYR A 203 -11.17 -19.23 13.62
N ASN A 204 -12.04 -20.15 14.05
CA ASN A 204 -13.47 -19.90 14.07
C ASN A 204 -13.79 -18.63 14.91
N GLY A 205 -14.65 -17.76 14.37
CA GLY A 205 -15.05 -16.50 15.01
C GLY A 205 -13.96 -15.42 15.11
N GLN A 206 -12.73 -15.68 14.68
CA GLN A 206 -11.67 -14.68 14.71
C GLN A 206 -11.65 -13.82 13.43
N ASN A 207 -11.48 -12.51 13.63
CA ASN A 207 -11.27 -11.56 12.55
C ASN A 207 -9.88 -11.73 11.89
N ALA A 208 -9.66 -11.08 10.74
CA ALA A 208 -8.43 -11.26 9.98
C ALA A 208 -7.21 -10.75 10.75
N ALA A 209 -7.32 -9.61 11.44
CA ALA A 209 -6.21 -9.06 12.22
C ALA A 209 -5.73 -10.03 13.32
N SER A 210 -6.66 -10.63 14.06
CA SER A 210 -6.33 -11.58 15.14
C SER A 210 -5.68 -12.85 14.61
N TYR A 211 -6.25 -13.43 13.55
CA TYR A 211 -5.69 -14.58 12.85
C TYR A 211 -4.27 -14.29 12.34
N LYS A 212 -4.08 -13.21 11.58
CA LYS A 212 -2.77 -12.89 10.99
C LYS A 212 -1.73 -12.55 12.06
N ALA A 213 -2.11 -11.87 13.14
CA ALA A 213 -1.22 -11.64 14.27
C ALA A 213 -0.79 -12.93 14.98
N ALA A 214 -1.68 -13.93 15.07
CA ALA A 214 -1.35 -15.24 15.62
C ALA A 214 -0.38 -16.03 14.72
N GLU A 215 -0.59 -16.02 13.40
CA GLU A 215 0.31 -16.68 12.44
C GLU A 215 1.69 -16.02 12.41
N ARG A 216 1.76 -14.68 12.44
CA ARG A 216 3.05 -13.98 12.57
C ARG A 216 3.77 -14.32 13.87
N LYS A 217 3.04 -14.54 14.97
CA LYS A 217 3.63 -15.03 16.23
C LYS A 217 4.21 -16.44 16.10
N LYS A 218 3.58 -17.32 15.31
CA LYS A 218 4.12 -18.67 15.06
C LYS A 218 5.43 -18.56 14.27
N LEU A 219 5.47 -17.73 13.23
CA LEU A 219 6.70 -17.47 12.45
C LEU A 219 7.86 -16.98 13.34
N THR A 220 7.61 -16.00 14.22
CA THR A 220 8.69 -15.50 15.10
C THR A 220 9.16 -16.54 16.10
N LYS A 221 8.25 -17.39 16.61
CA LYS A 221 8.61 -18.51 17.49
C LYS A 221 9.42 -19.61 16.79
N GLU A 222 9.22 -19.80 15.49
CA GLU A 222 10.02 -20.71 14.68
C GLU A 222 11.42 -20.16 14.36
N GLY A 223 11.71 -18.92 14.76
CA GLY A 223 13.02 -18.29 14.57
C GLY A 223 13.10 -17.36 13.36
N TRP A 224 12.00 -17.12 12.63
CA TRP A 224 11.98 -16.14 11.55
C TRP A 224 12.00 -14.70 12.09
N ARG A 225 12.82 -13.84 11.49
CA ARG A 225 12.78 -12.40 11.73
C ARG A 225 11.97 -11.72 10.63
N ILE A 226 10.76 -11.29 10.96
CA ILE A 226 9.92 -10.54 10.04
C ILE A 226 10.49 -9.13 9.91
N VAL A 227 11.04 -8.79 8.74
CA VAL A 227 11.64 -7.47 8.50
C VAL A 227 10.67 -6.52 7.80
N GLY A 228 9.83 -7.05 6.91
CA GLY A 228 8.82 -6.28 6.20
C GLY A 228 7.49 -7.03 6.13
N ASN A 229 6.38 -6.28 6.18
CA ASN A 229 5.04 -6.83 6.03
C ASN A 229 4.20 -5.90 5.15
N ILE A 230 3.72 -6.44 4.03
CA ILE A 230 3.07 -5.71 2.95
C ILE A 230 1.66 -6.26 2.77
N GLY A 231 0.67 -5.38 2.79
CA GLY A 231 -0.74 -5.75 2.62
C GLY A 231 -1.59 -4.57 2.21
N ASP A 232 -2.74 -4.85 1.61
CA ASP A 232 -3.71 -3.86 1.16
C ASP A 232 -4.78 -3.55 2.22
N GLN A 233 -4.79 -4.29 3.33
CA GLN A 233 -5.66 -4.05 4.47
C GLN A 233 -4.86 -3.76 5.72
N TRP A 234 -5.38 -2.89 6.58
CA TRP A 234 -4.78 -2.63 7.88
C TRP A 234 -4.76 -3.89 8.78
N SER A 235 -5.71 -4.81 8.60
CA SER A 235 -5.70 -6.13 9.27
C SER A 235 -4.46 -6.96 8.96
N ASP A 236 -3.78 -6.70 7.84
CA ASP A 236 -2.60 -7.44 7.42
C ASP A 236 -1.33 -6.96 8.13
N ILE A 237 -1.30 -5.67 8.44
CA ILE A 237 -0.09 -4.93 8.83
C ILE A 237 -0.18 -4.27 10.21
N THR A 238 -1.22 -4.59 10.99
CA THR A 238 -1.38 -4.13 12.38
C THR A 238 -1.45 -5.29 13.36
N GLY A 239 -1.46 -4.97 14.66
CA GLY A 239 -1.41 -5.96 15.73
C GLY A 239 0.02 -6.37 16.08
N ARG A 240 0.17 -7.58 16.63
CA ARG A 240 1.48 -8.06 17.12
C ARG A 240 2.31 -8.69 16.00
N ASN A 241 3.63 -8.70 16.19
CA ASN A 241 4.61 -9.34 15.30
C ASN A 241 4.52 -8.86 13.84
N VAL A 242 4.25 -7.58 13.60
CA VAL A 242 4.13 -7.03 12.24
C VAL A 242 5.47 -6.87 11.50
N GLY A 243 6.57 -7.08 12.20
CA GLY A 243 7.93 -6.93 11.67
C GLY A 243 8.52 -5.55 11.96
N LEU A 244 9.69 -5.28 11.37
CA LEU A 244 10.41 -4.01 11.58
C LEU A 244 9.74 -2.82 10.89
N ARG A 245 9.12 -3.04 9.73
CA ARG A 245 8.38 -2.02 8.99
C ARG A 245 7.20 -2.61 8.25
N THR A 246 6.13 -1.83 8.14
CA THR A 246 4.92 -2.20 7.40
C THR A 246 4.66 -1.27 6.23
N PHE A 247 3.97 -1.79 5.22
CA PHE A 247 3.68 -1.07 3.98
C PHE A 247 2.23 -1.36 3.56
N LYS A 248 1.40 -0.31 3.54
CA LYS A 248 -0.01 -0.37 3.15
C LYS A 248 -0.16 -0.09 1.66
N LEU A 249 -0.60 -1.08 0.89
CA LEU A 249 -1.03 -0.85 -0.49
C LEU A 249 -2.44 -0.23 -0.52
N PRO A 250 -2.75 0.62 -1.51
CA PRO A 250 -4.08 1.19 -1.65
C PRO A 250 -5.11 0.10 -1.96
N ASN A 251 -6.28 0.18 -1.33
CA ASN A 251 -7.45 -0.60 -1.69
C ASN A 251 -8.75 0.06 -1.18
N PRO A 252 -9.39 0.91 -2.01
CA PRO A 252 -10.68 1.51 -1.68
C PRO A 252 -11.88 0.60 -1.95
N MET A 253 -11.71 -0.62 -2.48
CA MET A 253 -12.85 -1.44 -2.92
C MET A 253 -13.50 -2.21 -1.76
N TYR A 254 -12.79 -2.50 -0.68
CA TYR A 254 -13.34 -3.17 0.50
C TYR A 254 -12.53 -2.90 1.76
N PHE A 255 -13.16 -3.20 2.91
CA PHE A 255 -12.54 -3.14 4.23
C PHE A 255 -12.56 -4.51 4.91
N ILE A 256 -11.44 -4.92 5.48
CA ILE A 256 -11.33 -6.11 6.32
C ILE A 256 -10.79 -5.74 7.70
N ALA A 257 -11.48 -6.20 8.74
CA ALA A 257 -11.09 -6.06 10.14
C ALA A 257 -10.28 -7.27 10.64
#